data_AF-A0A2T2SBJ0-F1
#
_entry.id   AF-A0A2T2SBJ0-F1
#
_cell.length_a   1.000
_cell.length_b   1.000
_cell.length_c   1.000
_cell.angle_alpha   90.00
_cell.angle_beta   90.00
_cell.angle_gamma   90.00
#
_symmetry.space_group_name_H-M   'P 1'
#
loop_
_entity.id
_entity.type
_entity.pdbx_description
1 polymer ?
#
loop_
_entity_poly.entity_id
_entity_poly.type
_entity_poly.pdbx_seq_one_letter_code
_entity_poly.pdbx_strand_id
1 'polypeptide(L)' 'FEEQRRQQAHHWMYETIEQRLRDDFFADADVEAAQAEVEDAVLEGRLSSVAAAERLLSVYRDPSE' A
#
# COMPACT_ATOMS: atom_id res chain seq x y z
N PHE A 1 11.54 -18.64 -27.47
CA PHE A 1 11.51 -19.14 -26.07
C PHE A 1 12.25 -18.23 -25.10
N GLU A 2 13.48 -17.81 -25.40
CA GLU A 2 14.28 -16.97 -24.48
C GLU A 2 13.73 -15.56 -24.29
N GLU A 3 13.22 -14.93 -25.35
CA GLU A 3 12.64 -13.58 -25.29
C GLU A 3 11.34 -13.53 -24.46
N GLN A 4 10.50 -14.57 -24.57
CA GLN A 4 9.31 -14.71 -23.72
C GLN A 4 9.68 -14.94 -22.24
N ARG A 5 10.73 -15.71 -21.97
CA ARG A 5 11.27 -15.92 -20.62
C ARG A 5 11.78 -14.63 -19.99
N ARG A 6 12.46 -13.79 -20.76
CA ARG A 6 12.94 -12.47 -20.30
C ARG A 6 11.78 -11.53 -19.96
N GLN A 7 10.74 -11.51 -20.80
CA GLN A 7 9.54 -10.70 -20.53
C GLN A 7 8.80 -11.18 -19.29
N GLN A 8 8.68 -12.50 -19.10
CA GLN A 8 8.11 -13.08 -17.89
C GLN A 8 8.93 -12.73 -16.65
N ALA A 9 10.25 -12.89 -16.70
CA ALA A 9 11.12 -12.53 -15.57
C ALA A 9 10.98 -11.05 -15.19
N HIS A 10 10.86 -10.17 -16.18
CA HIS A 10 10.60 -8.76 -15.97
C HIS A 10 9.24 -8.53 -15.29
N HIS A 11 8.17 -9.14 -15.79
CA HIS A 11 6.84 -9.02 -15.19
C HIS A 11 6.83 -9.52 -13.73
N TRP A 12 7.38 -10.72 -13.48
CA TRP A 12 7.49 -11.30 -12.15
C TRP A 12 8.26 -10.41 -11.17
N MET A 13 9.30 -9.71 -11.64
CA MET A 13 10.04 -8.76 -10.81
C MET A 13 9.14 -7.63 -10.32
N TYR A 14 8.35 -7.01 -11.20
CA TYR A 14 7.43 -5.94 -10.82
C TYR A 14 6.31 -6.45 -9.91
N GLU A 15 5.70 -7.60 -10.21
CA GLU A 15 4.69 -8.21 -9.34
C GLU A 15 5.25 -8.50 -7.93
N THR A 16 6.49 -8.98 -7.84
CA THR A 16 7.14 -9.25 -6.54
C THR A 16 7.38 -7.95 -5.77
N ILE A 17 7.81 -6.88 -6.44
CA ILE A 17 8.00 -5.57 -5.81
C ILE A 17 6.66 -5.03 -5.30
N GLU A 18 5.61 -5.08 -6.12
CA GLU A 18 4.27 -4.60 -5.74
C GLU A 18 3.69 -5.40 -4.57
N GLN A 19 3.81 -6.73 -4.60
CA GLN A 19 3.40 -7.59 -3.49
C GLN A 19 4.17 -7.25 -2.22
N ARG A 20 5.49 -7.11 -2.32
CA ARG A 20 6.32 -6.82 -1.15
C ARG A 20 6.00 -5.45 -0.55
N LEU A 21 5.82 -4.43 -1.38
CA LEU A 21 5.43 -3.09 -0.92
C LEU A 21 4.07 -3.10 -0.24
N ARG A 22 3.11 -3.86 -0.79
CA ARG A 22 1.78 -4.02 -0.18
C ARG A 22 1.87 -4.73 1.17
N ASP A 23 2.61 -5.82 1.24
CA ASP A 23 2.76 -6.60 2.47
C ASP A 23 3.46 -5.79 3.55
N ASP A 24 4.55 -5.07 3.20
CA ASP A 24 5.27 -4.22 4.14
C ASP A 24 4.39 -3.04 4.61
N PHE A 25 3.57 -2.45 3.72
CA PHE A 25 2.63 -1.38 4.07
C PHE A 25 1.58 -1.82 5.10
N PHE A 26 0.93 -2.97 4.87
CA PHE A 26 -0.11 -3.46 5.77
C PHE A 26 0.43 -4.11 7.06
N ALA A 27 1.73 -4.40 7.13
CA ALA A 27 2.38 -4.91 8.34
C ALA A 27 2.99 -3.79 9.20
N ASP A 28 2.94 -2.53 8.75
CA ASP A 28 3.44 -1.39 9.49
C ASP A 28 2.52 -1.03 10.66
N ALA A 29 3.07 -0.91 11.86
CA ALA A 29 2.30 -0.73 13.08
C ALA A 29 1.58 0.63 13.14
N ASP A 30 2.15 1.69 12.56
CA ASP A 30 1.53 3.01 12.53
C ASP A 30 0.38 3.02 11.51
N VAL A 31 0.55 2.34 10.37
CA VAL A 31 -0.52 2.12 9.39
C VAL A 31 -1.66 1.33 10.02
N GLU A 32 -1.38 0.19 10.66
CA GLU A 32 -2.40 -0.63 11.34
C GLU A 32 -3.16 0.18 12.40
N ALA A 33 -2.45 0.99 13.19
CA ALA A 33 -3.05 1.84 14.22
C ALA A 33 -3.95 2.94 13.62
N ALA A 34 -3.56 3.53 12.49
CA ALA A 34 -4.32 4.59 11.83
C ALA A 34 -5.49 4.05 10.96
N GLN A 35 -5.43 2.79 10.54
CA GLN A 35 -6.33 2.20 9.55
C GLN A 35 -7.80 2.27 9.99
N ALA A 36 -8.10 1.86 11.23
CA ALA A 36 -9.48 1.83 11.71
C ALA A 36 -10.16 3.21 11.71
N GLU A 37 -9.45 4.25 12.20
CA GLU A 37 -10.00 5.62 12.22
C GLU A 37 -10.25 6.15 10.80
N VAL A 38 -9.32 5.87 9.88
CA VAL A 38 -9.42 6.31 8.50
C VAL A 38 -10.55 5.60 7.76
N GLU A 39 -10.73 4.29 7.97
CA GLU A 39 -11.82 3.51 7.40
C GLU A 39 -13.19 4.02 7.89
N ASP A 40 -13.35 4.24 9.19
CA ASP A 40 -14.58 4.80 9.77
C ASP A 40 -14.90 6.18 9.18
N ALA A 41 -13.89 7.03 9.02
CA ALA A 41 -14.07 8.35 8.40
C ALA A 41 -14.52 8.27 6.93
N VAL A 42 -14.11 7.23 6.18
CA VAL A 42 -14.61 6.99 4.81
C VAL A 42 -16.07 6.53 4.85
N LEU A 43 -16.40 5.57 5.71
CA LEU A 43 -17.75 5.02 5.83
C LEU A 43 -18.78 6.08 6.26
N GLU A 44 -18.36 7.02 7.11
CA GLU A 44 -19.20 8.14 7.54
C GLU A 44 -19.25 9.30 6.53
N GLY A 45 -18.50 9.22 5.43
CA GLY A 45 -18.43 10.27 4.40
C GLY A 45 -17.65 11.51 4.81
N ARG A 46 -16.85 11.43 5.89
CA ARG A 46 -15.95 12.50 6.34
C ARG A 46 -14.66 12.57 5.51
N LEU A 47 -14.26 11.45 4.91
CA LEU A 47 -13.13 11.35 3.98
C LEU A 47 -13.54 10.66 2.68
N SER A 48 -12.97 11.09 1.56
CA SER A 48 -13.06 10.31 0.32
C SER A 48 -12.09 9.13 0.38
N SER A 49 -12.39 8.07 -0.37
CA SER A 49 -11.52 6.88 -0.45
C SER A 49 -10.08 7.23 -0.88
N VAL A 50 -9.93 8.18 -1.79
CA VAL A 50 -8.61 8.65 -2.26
C VAL A 50 -7.88 9.42 -1.16
N ALA A 51 -8.57 10.34 -0.46
CA ALA A 51 -7.95 11.11 0.62
C ALA A 51 -7.53 10.21 1.80
N ALA A 52 -8.34 9.19 2.10
CA ALA A 52 -8.01 8.16 3.08
C ALA A 52 -6.76 7.36 2.69
N ALA A 53 -6.66 6.92 1.44
CA ALA A 53 -5.48 6.21 0.94
C ALA A 53 -4.21 7.08 1.04
N GLU A 54 -4.27 8.35 0.61
CA GLU A 54 -3.13 9.28 0.73
C GLU A 54 -2.72 9.50 2.19
N ARG A 55 -3.69 9.56 3.12
CA ARG A 55 -3.39 9.70 4.55
C ARG A 55 -2.65 8.49 5.09
N LEU A 56 -3.08 7.26 4.78
CA LEU A 56 -2.37 6.06 5.22
C LEU A 56 -0.99 5.94 4.56
N LEU A 57 -0.86 6.32 3.28
CA LEU A 57 0.43 6.41 2.61
C LEU A 57 1.37 7.44 3.24
N SER A 58 0.84 8.56 3.74
CA SER A 58 1.63 9.55 4.49
C SER A 58 2.15 8.97 5.80
N VAL A 59 1.30 8.24 6.54
CA VAL A 59 1.69 7.57 7.79
C VAL A 59 2.83 6.59 7.53
N TYR A 60 2.73 5.77 6.49
CA TYR A 60 3.76 4.79 6.14
C TYR A 60 5.10 5.41 5.71
N ARG A 61 5.08 6.58 5.06
CA ARG A 61 6.30 7.22 4.52
C ARG A 61 7.05 8.03 5.58
N ASP A 62 6.33 8.62 6.52
CA ASP A 62 6.86 9.45 7.59
C ASP A 62 6.41 8.90 8.95
N PRO A 63 6.85 7.68 9.33
CA PRO A 63 6.56 7.14 10.65
C PRO A 63 7.15 8.10 11.68
N SER A 64 6.34 8.50 12.65
CA SER A 64 6.77 9.47 13.66
C SER A 64 7.86 8.82 14.51
N GLU A 65 9.09 9.41 14.51
CA GLU A 65 10.26 8.93 15.28
C GLU A 65 10.00 8.68 16.77
#